data_AF-W6U5C1-F1
#
_entry.id   AF-W6U5C1-F1
#
_cell.length_a   1.000
_cell.length_b   1.000
_cell.length_c   1.000
_cell.angle_alpha   90.00
_cell.angle_beta   90.00
_cell.angle_gamma   90.00
#
_symmetry.space_group_name_H-M   'P 1'
#
loop_
_entity.id
_entity.type
_entity.pdbx_description
1 polymer ?
#
loop_
_entity_poly.entity_id
_entity_poly.type
_entity_poly.pdbx_seq_one_letter_code
_entity_poly.pdbx_strand_id
1 'polypeptide(L)'
;MCTRSPQNLVFLGYMNADCTYLTKQAGEQLRLRTDDQYAWSITGDMDTTVSDTSCAYDRFTAEGSKIARRIPTVRPFNIQSAYKLDLQKVGCQVVFRLNV
;
A
#
# COMPACT_ATOMS: atom_id res chain seq x y z
N MET A 1 -22.62 -20.76 18.19
CA MET A 1 -21.30 -20.52 17.56
C MET A 1 -21.32 -19.12 16.98
N CYS A 2 -20.45 -18.23 17.42
CA CYS A 2 -20.32 -16.90 16.80
C CYS A 2 -19.44 -17.05 15.56
N THR A 3 -20.02 -16.87 14.37
CA THR A 3 -19.26 -16.86 13.11
C THR A 3 -18.62 -15.50 12.90
N ARG A 4 -17.34 -15.49 12.54
CA ARG A 4 -16.62 -14.29 12.07
C ARG A 4 -17.38 -13.71 10.87
N SER A 5 -17.83 -12.45 10.98
CA SER A 5 -18.47 -11.75 9.86
C SER A 5 -17.50 -11.65 8.69
N PRO A 6 -17.93 -11.76 7.42
CA PRO A 6 -17.03 -11.57 6.27
C PRO A 6 -16.44 -10.15 6.32
N GLN A 7 -15.14 -10.08 6.63
CA GLN A 7 -14.42 -8.81 6.70
C GLN A 7 -14.19 -8.30 5.30
N ASN A 8 -14.74 -7.12 5.01
CA ASN A 8 -14.44 -6.33 3.84
C ASN A 8 -13.64 -5.13 4.34
N LEU A 9 -12.37 -5.35 4.64
CA LEU A 9 -11.52 -4.34 5.28
C LEU A 9 -10.47 -3.86 4.29
N VAL A 10 -10.12 -2.58 4.43
CA VAL A 10 -9.01 -1.96 3.72
C VAL A 10 -8.09 -1.35 4.76
N PHE A 11 -6.83 -1.78 4.74
CA PHE A 11 -5.74 -1.18 5.47
C PHE A 11 -4.99 -0.25 4.51
N LEU A 12 -5.00 1.04 4.79
CA LEU A 12 -4.36 2.06 3.96
C LEU A 12 -3.60 3.03 4.84
N GLY A 13 -2.36 3.32 4.47
CA GLY A 13 -1.60 4.44 5.00
C GLY A 13 -0.10 4.17 5.07
N TYR A 14 0.58 5.07 5.77
CA TYR A 14 2.01 5.03 6.01
C TYR A 14 2.35 4.00 7.09
N MET A 15 2.89 2.86 6.69
CA MET A 15 3.15 1.71 7.57
C MET A 15 4.64 1.50 7.88
N ASN A 16 5.54 2.31 7.30
CA ASN A 16 6.99 2.05 7.33
C ASN A 16 7.35 0.63 6.87
N ALA A 17 6.60 0.08 5.91
CA ALA A 17 6.67 -1.35 5.60
C ALA A 17 7.75 -1.71 4.57
N ASP A 18 8.91 -1.06 4.61
CA ASP A 18 10.05 -1.35 3.73
C ASP A 18 11.39 -0.83 4.26
N CYS A 19 12.46 -1.03 3.49
CA CYS A 19 13.80 -0.53 3.73
C CYS A 19 14.31 -0.95 5.12
N THR A 20 14.82 -0.01 5.92
CA THR A 20 15.38 -0.31 7.24
C THR A 20 14.32 -0.63 8.30
N TYR A 21 13.07 -0.23 8.09
CA TYR A 21 11.98 -0.42 9.06
C TYR A 21 11.33 -1.80 8.97
N LEU A 22 11.25 -2.37 7.77
CA LEU A 22 10.81 -3.74 7.54
C LEU A 22 11.77 -4.44 6.59
N THR A 23 12.72 -5.20 7.15
CA THR A 23 13.65 -5.99 6.35
C THR A 23 12.92 -7.04 5.53
N LYS A 24 13.53 -7.48 4.42
CA LYS A 24 12.96 -8.54 3.57
C LYS A 24 12.59 -9.79 4.37
N GLN A 25 13.49 -10.26 5.23
CA GLN A 25 13.27 -11.44 6.08
C GLN A 25 12.10 -11.26 7.06
N ALA A 26 11.98 -10.09 7.70
CA ALA A 26 10.86 -9.81 8.58
C ALA A 26 9.53 -9.70 7.80
N GLY A 27 9.57 -9.10 6.61
CA GLY A 27 8.43 -9.02 5.71
C GLY A 27 7.93 -10.38 5.24
N GLU A 28 8.81 -11.33 5.00
CA GLU A 28 8.47 -12.72 4.65
C GLU A 28 7.80 -13.48 5.79
N GLN A 29 7.92 -13.02 7.04
CA GLN A 29 7.26 -13.60 8.22
C GLN A 29 6.01 -12.84 8.66
N LEU A 30 5.76 -11.65 8.07
CA LEU A 30 4.65 -10.80 8.44
C LEU A 30 3.32 -11.46 8.05
N ARG A 31 2.46 -11.74 9.04
CA ARG A 31 1.15 -12.38 8.80
C ARG A 31 0.28 -11.66 7.78
N LEU A 32 0.30 -10.33 7.73
CA LEU A 32 -0.44 -9.60 6.69
C LEU A 32 0.06 -9.97 5.28
N ARG A 33 1.32 -10.37 5.09
CA ARG A 33 1.87 -10.78 3.77
C ARG A 33 1.75 -12.27 3.49
N THR A 34 1.86 -13.12 4.50
CA THR A 34 1.88 -14.58 4.32
C THR A 34 0.49 -15.21 4.28
N ASP A 35 -0.51 -14.52 4.83
CA ASP A 35 -1.89 -14.99 4.86
C ASP A 35 -2.62 -14.51 3.60
N ASP A 36 -3.12 -15.47 2.82
CA ASP A 36 -3.71 -15.27 1.48
C ASP A 36 -5.04 -14.51 1.51
N GLN A 37 -5.63 -14.33 2.70
CA GLN A 37 -6.81 -13.50 2.88
C GLN A 37 -6.53 -12.00 2.66
N TYR A 38 -5.25 -11.58 2.68
CA TYR A 38 -4.84 -10.19 2.50
C TYR A 38 -4.19 -9.97 1.13
N ALA A 39 -4.83 -9.16 0.29
CA ALA A 39 -4.28 -8.76 -1.01
C ALA A 39 -3.49 -7.45 -0.87
N TRP A 40 -2.18 -7.49 -1.08
CA TRP A 40 -1.31 -6.30 -1.11
C TRP A 40 -1.27 -5.72 -2.51
N SER A 41 -1.76 -4.49 -2.67
CA SER A 41 -1.77 -3.80 -3.98
C SER A 41 -0.52 -2.96 -4.23
N ILE A 42 0.09 -2.43 -3.16
CA ILE A 42 1.39 -1.75 -3.24
C ILE A 42 2.48 -2.74 -2.83
N THR A 43 3.27 -3.20 -3.81
CA THR A 43 4.33 -4.19 -3.65
C THR A 43 5.65 -3.55 -3.19
N GLY A 44 6.64 -4.36 -2.81
CA GLY A 44 7.92 -3.87 -2.24
C GLY A 44 8.81 -3.09 -3.21
N ASP A 45 8.54 -3.20 -4.51
CA ASP A 45 9.25 -2.53 -5.60
C ASP A 45 8.63 -1.18 -6.00
N MET A 46 7.55 -0.76 -5.35
CA MET A 46 6.87 0.51 -5.64
C MET A 46 7.33 1.61 -4.68
N ASP A 47 8.01 2.63 -5.19
CA ASP A 47 8.42 3.78 -4.37
C ASP A 47 7.22 4.67 -3.98
N THR A 48 7.06 4.90 -2.68
CA THR A 48 6.03 5.78 -2.11
C THR A 48 6.63 6.97 -1.37
N THR A 49 7.94 7.21 -1.50
CA THR A 49 8.61 8.25 -0.72
C THR A 49 8.62 9.63 -1.39
N VAL A 50 8.94 10.63 -0.58
CA VAL A 50 9.18 12.01 -1.03
C VAL A 50 10.68 12.30 -1.12
N SER A 51 11.50 11.56 -0.37
CA SER A 51 12.96 11.69 -0.32
C SER A 51 13.64 11.01 -1.51
N ASP A 52 14.96 11.19 -1.63
CA ASP A 52 15.82 10.52 -2.63
C ASP A 52 16.02 9.01 -2.38
N THR A 53 15.21 8.44 -1.50
CA THR A 53 15.14 7.00 -1.24
C THR A 53 14.17 6.35 -2.20
N SER A 54 14.25 5.03 -2.35
CA SER A 54 13.23 4.25 -3.05
C SER A 54 12.68 3.21 -2.09
N CYS A 55 11.56 3.53 -1.42
CA CYS A 55 10.98 2.66 -0.39
C CYS A 55 9.44 2.61 -0.50
N ALA A 56 8.87 1.44 -0.27
CA ALA A 56 7.42 1.22 -0.25
C ALA A 56 6.85 1.35 1.18
N TYR A 57 6.87 2.57 1.75
CA TYR A 57 6.40 2.79 3.12
C TYR A 57 4.89 2.79 3.26
N ASP A 58 4.20 3.39 2.30
CA ASP A 58 2.74 3.41 2.24
C ASP A 58 2.23 2.11 1.64
N ARG A 59 1.18 1.55 2.24
CA ARG A 59 0.60 0.29 1.80
C ARG A 59 -0.89 0.41 1.62
N PHE A 60 -1.39 -0.41 0.70
CA PHE A 60 -2.79 -0.65 0.49
C PHE A 60 -2.99 -2.17 0.52
N THR A 61 -3.73 -2.65 1.51
CA THR A 61 -4.00 -4.08 1.72
C THR A 61 -5.48 -4.29 1.95
N ALA A 62 -6.07 -5.28 1.26
CA ALA A 62 -7.50 -5.58 1.39
C ALA A 62 -7.71 -6.98 1.96
N GLU A 63 -8.62 -7.11 2.93
CA GLU A 63 -9.11 -8.39 3.44
C GLU A 63 -10.51 -8.65 2.91
N GLY A 64 -10.73 -9.84 2.35
CA GLY A 64 -12.03 -10.29 1.86
C GLY A 64 -12.23 -10.16 0.36
N SER A 65 -12.77 -11.22 -0.25
CA SER A 65 -12.87 -11.35 -1.71
C SER A 65 -13.81 -10.33 -2.36
N LYS A 66 -14.85 -9.85 -1.67
CA LYS A 66 -15.79 -8.87 -2.25
C LYS A 66 -15.16 -7.49 -2.41
N ILE A 67 -14.43 -7.01 -1.39
CA ILE A 67 -13.76 -5.71 -1.47
C ILE A 67 -12.53 -5.79 -2.37
N ALA A 68 -11.75 -6.87 -2.29
CA ALA A 68 -10.58 -7.07 -3.15
C ALA A 68 -10.95 -7.05 -4.65
N ARG A 69 -12.10 -7.61 -5.04
CA ARG A 69 -12.60 -7.55 -6.43
C ARG A 69 -13.11 -6.17 -6.86
N ARG A 70 -13.49 -5.31 -5.92
CA ARG A 70 -14.01 -3.97 -6.20
C ARG A 70 -12.94 -2.89 -6.19
N ILE A 71 -11.77 -3.19 -5.63
CA ILE A 71 -10.62 -2.29 -5.61
C ILE A 71 -9.98 -2.29 -7.00
N PRO A 72 -10.05 -1.17 -7.75
CA PRO A 72 -9.28 -1.01 -8.99
C PRO A 72 -7.78 -0.91 -8.69
N THR A 73 -6.98 -0.66 -9.71
CA THR A 73 -5.53 -0.50 -9.57
C THR A 73 -5.18 0.60 -8.57
N VAL A 74 -4.40 0.25 -7.54
CA VAL A 74 -3.80 1.18 -6.59
C VAL A 74 -2.33 1.37 -6.95
N ARG A 75 -1.88 2.61 -7.08
CA ARG A 75 -0.47 2.92 -7.38
C ARG A 75 0.01 4.14 -6.61
N PRO A 76 1.33 4.25 -6.35
CA PRO A 76 1.92 5.52 -5.97
C PRO A 76 1.70 6.53 -7.10
N PHE A 77 1.38 7.77 -6.73
CA PHE A 77 1.21 8.88 -7.64
C PHE A 77 2.23 9.95 -7.29
N ASN A 78 3.19 10.17 -8.19
CA ASN A 78 4.22 11.20 -8.02
C ASN A 78 3.62 12.58 -8.32
N ILE A 79 3.18 13.28 -7.27
CA ILE A 79 2.53 14.60 -7.35
C ILE A 79 3.51 15.65 -7.87
N GLN A 80 4.78 15.57 -7.45
CA GLN A 80 5.82 16.50 -7.85
C GLN A 80 6.01 16.51 -9.37
N SER A 81 6.14 15.33 -9.97
CA SER A 81 6.27 15.15 -11.42
C SER A 81 4.97 15.51 -12.15
N ALA A 82 3.82 15.02 -11.67
CA ALA A 82 2.54 15.21 -12.33
C ALA A 82 2.12 16.69 -12.45
N TYR A 83 2.43 17.50 -11.43
CA TYR A 83 2.06 18.92 -11.39
C TYR A 83 3.26 19.87 -11.55
N LYS A 84 4.45 19.34 -11.87
CA LYS A 84 5.68 20.14 -12.08
C LYS A 84 6.00 21.05 -10.90
N LEU A 85 5.93 20.51 -9.69
CA LEU A 85 6.18 21.27 -8.47
C LEU A 85 7.69 21.34 -8.18
N ASP A 86 8.17 22.54 -7.93
CA ASP A 86 9.54 22.78 -7.42
C ASP A 86 9.51 22.94 -5.90
N LEU A 87 9.13 21.86 -5.21
CA LEU A 87 9.00 21.82 -3.76
C LEU A 87 9.78 20.62 -3.22
N GLN A 88 10.74 20.88 -2.33
CA GLN A 88 11.60 19.84 -1.74
C GLN A 88 10.89 18.82 -0.85
N LYS A 89 9.59 18.99 -0.56
CA LYS A 89 8.81 18.15 0.36
C LYS A 89 7.48 17.69 -0.21
N VAL A 90 7.39 17.54 -1.52
CA VAL A 90 6.23 16.93 -2.21
C VAL A 90 6.73 15.75 -3.03
N GLY A 91 6.05 14.61 -2.98
CA GLY A 91 6.49 13.39 -3.67
C GLY A 91 5.38 12.39 -3.92
N CYS A 92 5.65 11.11 -3.76
CA CYS A 92 4.68 10.06 -4.04
C CYS A 92 3.60 9.96 -2.94
N GLN A 93 2.34 9.90 -3.35
CA GLN A 93 1.23 9.57 -2.46
C GLN A 93 0.42 8.43 -3.06
N VAL A 94 -0.07 7.50 -2.22
CA VAL A 94 -0.94 6.42 -2.70
C VAL A 94 -2.30 6.99 -3.07
N VAL A 95 -2.67 6.89 -4.34
CA VAL A 95 -3.96 7.37 -4.84
C VAL A 95 -4.84 6.18 -5.21
N PHE A 96 -6.04 6.17 -4.63
CA PHE A 96 -7.09 5.22 -4.97
C PHE A 96 -8.06 5.87 -5.96
N ARG A 97 -7.98 5.47 -7.24
CA ARG A 97 -8.92 5.97 -8.25
C ARG A 97 -10.17 5.10 -8.26
N LEU A 98 -11.27 5.63 -7.73
CA LEU A 98 -12.59 5.05 -7.93
C LEU A 98 -13.03 5.33 -9.37
N ASN A 99 -13.18 4.29 -10.18
CA ASN A 99 -13.89 4.40 -11.45
C ASN A 99 -15.38 4.49 -11.14
N VAL A 100 -15.88 5.71 -10.98
CA VAL A 100 -17.32 6.03 -10.95
C VAL A 100 -17.80 6.38 -12.34
#